data_AF-A0A930FGS9-F1
#
_entry.id   AF-A0A930FGS9-F1
#
_cell.length_a   1.000
_cell.length_b   1.000
_cell.length_c   1.000
_cell.angle_alpha   90.00
_cell.angle_beta   90.00
_cell.angle_gamma   90.00
#
_symmetry.space_group_name_H-M   'P 1'
#
loop_
_entity.id
_entity.type
_entity.pdbx_description
1 polymer ?
#
loop_
_entity_poly.entity_id
_entity_poly.type
_entity_poly.pdbx_seq_one_letter_code
_entity_poly.pdbx_strand_id
1 'polypeptide(L)'
;RSNMEIMLSFLLAYFVFIFAANMALMELIHLSGLVPEMNWGVFTGLLAVTIIYSLCLNLFFFRIFKVPGHATTFGVLFVMVMAGIGMPAAFGDFGGSWLRLVAYISPIYWLYKSIDLQTLFPSVWVILAMAGVYLTAGSYRLEQYVQNK
;
A
#
# COMPACT_ATOMS: atom_id res chain seq x y z
N ARG A 1 18.05 -11.44 -21.29
CA ARG A 1 17.85 -10.47 -20.18
C ARG A 1 16.36 -10.33 -20.00
N SER A 2 15.83 -10.77 -18.86
CA SER A 2 14.40 -11.02 -18.69
C SER A 2 13.65 -9.70 -18.50
N ASN A 3 12.55 -9.48 -19.22
CA ASN A 3 11.67 -8.30 -19.03
C ASN A 3 11.24 -8.10 -17.56
N MET A 4 11.30 -9.15 -16.74
CA MET A 4 11.01 -9.13 -15.31
C MET A 4 12.08 -8.39 -14.49
N GLU A 5 13.37 -8.53 -14.85
CA GLU A 5 14.47 -7.85 -14.16
C GLU A 5 14.40 -6.34 -14.39
N ILE A 6 14.11 -5.92 -15.63
CA ILE A 6 13.97 -4.51 -16.00
C ILE A 6 12.79 -3.87 -15.25
N MET A 7 11.65 -4.55 -15.19
CA MET A 7 10.47 -4.09 -14.44
C MET A 7 10.79 -3.95 -12.94
N LEU A 8 11.51 -4.91 -12.35
CA LEU A 8 11.86 -4.89 -10.93
C LEU A 8 12.87 -3.79 -10.61
N SER A 9 13.87 -3.56 -11.46
CA SER A 9 14.81 -2.45 -11.32
C SER A 9 14.11 -1.09 -11.40
N PHE A 10 13.14 -0.92 -12.30
CA PHE A 10 12.34 0.31 -12.38
C PHE A 10 11.49 0.51 -11.12
N LEU A 11 10.86 -0.56 -10.63
CA LEU A 11 10.07 -0.54 -9.40
C LEU A 11 10.92 -0.16 -8.17
N LEU A 12 12.13 -0.69 -8.10
CA LEU A 12 13.07 -0.41 -7.00
C LEU A 12 13.58 1.04 -7.05
N ALA A 13 13.90 1.56 -8.23
CA ALA A 13 14.27 2.97 -8.37
C ALA A 13 13.12 3.89 -7.93
N TYR A 14 11.89 3.55 -8.34
CA TYR A 14 10.70 4.29 -7.93
C TYR A 14 10.43 4.20 -6.43
N PHE A 15 10.66 3.03 -5.82
CA PHE A 15 10.61 2.85 -4.36
C PHE A 15 11.57 3.81 -3.66
N VAL A 16 12.85 3.81 -4.05
CA VAL A 16 13.88 4.67 -3.42
C VAL A 16 13.52 6.15 -3.55
N PHE A 17 13.06 6.58 -4.73
CA PHE A 17 12.68 7.97 -4.96
C PHE A 17 11.50 8.41 -4.08
N ILE A 18 10.40 7.65 -4.07
CA ILE A 18 9.24 7.97 -3.24
C ILE A 18 9.58 7.90 -1.75
N PHE A 19 10.37 6.89 -1.35
CA PHE A 19 10.79 6.73 0.03
C PHE A 19 11.57 7.96 0.51
N ALA A 20 12.60 8.38 -0.24
CA ALA A 20 13.40 9.56 0.09
C ALA A 20 12.56 10.85 0.09
N ALA A 21 11.69 11.04 -0.90
CA ALA A 21 10.83 12.21 -0.99
C ALA A 21 9.89 12.34 0.21
N ASN A 22 9.24 11.25 0.63
CA ASN A 22 8.32 11.27 1.77
C ASN A 22 9.06 11.41 3.10
N MET A 23 10.26 10.82 3.23
CA MET A 23 11.12 11.04 4.40
C MET A 23 11.52 12.50 4.54
N ALA A 24 11.98 13.14 3.47
CA ALA A 24 12.34 14.55 3.47
C ALA A 24 11.14 15.45 3.79
N LEU A 25 9.97 15.15 3.21
CA LEU A 25 8.74 15.89 3.50
C LEU A 25 8.37 15.82 4.99
N MET A 26 8.46 14.64 5.59
CA MET A 26 8.12 14.46 7.00
C MET A 26 9.14 15.07 7.95
N GLU A 27 10.41 15.10 7.57
CA GLU A 27 11.44 15.85 8.29
C GLU A 27 11.12 17.36 8.30
N LEU A 28 10.72 17.94 7.15
CA LEU A 28 10.30 19.34 7.08
C LEU A 28 9.06 19.63 7.95
N ILE A 29 8.08 18.73 7.96
CA ILE A 29 6.89 18.86 8.82
C ILE A 29 7.27 18.78 10.31
N HIS A 30 8.16 17.87 10.68
CA HIS A 30 8.62 17.76 12.07
C HIS A 30 9.37 19.03 12.52
N LEU A 31 10.26 19.56 11.68
CA LEU A 31 10.99 20.82 11.95
C LEU A 31 10.07 22.04 12.06
N SER A 32 8.94 22.04 11.36
CA SER A 32 7.93 23.10 11.45
C SER A 32 7.08 23.06 12.73
N GLY A 33 7.25 22.05 13.58
CA GLY A 33 6.53 21.90 14.85
C GLY A 33 5.09 21.39 14.72
N LEU A 34 4.67 20.98 13.52
CA LEU A 34 3.33 20.44 13.26
C LEU A 34 3.10 19.04 13.86
N VAL A 35 4.17 18.28 14.15
CA VAL A 35 4.10 16.92 14.73
C VAL A 35 5.06 16.84 15.93
N PRO A 36 4.56 16.88 17.18
CA PRO A 36 5.40 17.06 18.38
C PRO A 36 6.23 15.83 18.75
N GLU A 37 5.71 14.61 18.56
CA GLU A 37 6.41 13.37 18.91
C GLU A 37 6.11 12.32 17.85
N MET A 38 7.15 11.92 17.11
CA MET A 38 7.04 10.88 16.08
C MET A 38 8.01 9.75 16.36
N ASN A 39 7.49 8.53 16.47
CA ASN A 39 8.34 7.35 16.49
C ASN A 39 8.86 7.09 15.07
N TRP A 40 10.08 7.57 14.81
CA TRP A 40 10.75 7.43 13.51
C TRP A 40 10.89 5.98 13.04
N GLY A 41 11.06 5.02 13.96
CA GLY A 41 11.14 3.60 13.61
C GLY A 41 9.80 3.05 13.12
N VAL A 42 8.70 3.46 13.76
CA VAL A 42 7.35 3.05 13.34
C VAL A 42 6.99 3.73 12.01
N PHE A 43 7.27 5.02 11.90
CA PHE A 43 6.98 5.81 10.71
C PHE A 43 7.71 5.28 9.47
N THR A 44 9.02 5.08 9.56
CA THR A 44 9.85 4.57 8.44
C THR A 44 9.40 3.18 7.99
N GLY A 45 9.09 2.29 8.94
CA GLY A 45 8.58 0.95 8.65
C GLY A 45 7.21 0.97 7.96
N LEU A 46 6.27 1.77 8.45
CA LEU A 46 4.95 1.91 7.83
C LEU A 46 5.05 2.53 6.44
N LEU A 47 5.91 3.54 6.27
CA LEU A 47 6.13 4.20 4.99
C LEU A 47 6.70 3.22 3.95
N ALA A 48 7.74 2.45 4.32
CA ALA A 48 8.31 1.44 3.43
C ALA A 48 7.24 0.43 2.96
N VAL A 49 6.46 -0.09 3.91
CA VAL A 49 5.45 -1.12 3.64
C VAL A 49 4.30 -0.56 2.79
N THR A 50 3.90 0.69 3.02
CA THR A 50 2.87 1.37 2.22
C THR A 50 3.30 1.56 0.78
N ILE A 51 4.57 1.94 0.55
CA ILE A 51 5.10 2.10 -0.81
C ILE A 51 5.16 0.74 -1.50
N ILE A 52 5.63 -0.31 -0.84
CA ILE A 52 5.65 -1.68 -1.40
C ILE A 52 4.23 -2.10 -1.79
N TYR A 53 3.25 -1.91 -0.90
CA TYR A 53 1.86 -2.21 -1.18
C TYR A 53 1.33 -1.46 -2.42
N SER A 54 1.58 -0.15 -2.49
CA SER A 54 1.15 0.70 -3.60
C SER A 54 1.78 0.25 -4.92
N LEU A 55 3.06 -0.11 -4.92
CA LEU A 55 3.76 -0.63 -6.09
C LEU A 55 3.20 -1.96 -6.56
N CYS A 56 2.96 -2.91 -5.64
CA CYS A 56 2.36 -4.20 -5.97
C CYS A 56 0.94 -4.05 -6.52
N LEU A 57 0.14 -3.15 -5.94
CA LEU A 57 -1.21 -2.84 -6.41
C LEU A 57 -1.21 -2.19 -7.79
N ASN A 58 -0.30 -1.25 -8.05
CA ASN A 58 -0.17 -0.63 -9.38
C ASN A 58 0.24 -1.65 -10.45
N LEU A 59 1.18 -2.55 -10.14
CA LEU A 59 1.55 -3.64 -11.03
C LEU A 59 0.37 -4.57 -11.33
N PHE A 60 -0.43 -4.89 -10.31
CA PHE A 60 -1.64 -5.68 -10.46
C PHE A 60 -2.64 -5.00 -11.41
N PHE A 61 -2.90 -3.71 -11.23
CA PHE A 61 -3.82 -2.98 -12.11
C PHE A 61 -3.29 -2.78 -13.54
N PHE A 62 -2.01 -2.51 -13.75
CA PHE A 62 -1.43 -2.45 -15.10
C PHE A 62 -1.50 -3.79 -15.85
N ARG A 63 -1.58 -4.92 -15.13
CA ARG A 63 -1.80 -6.24 -15.75
C ARG A 63 -3.26 -6.52 -16.07
N ILE A 64 -4.20 -5.94 -15.32
CA ILE A 64 -5.64 -6.07 -15.60
C ILE A 64 -6.07 -5.12 -16.72
N PHE A 65 -5.65 -3.86 -16.64
CA PHE A 65 -6.04 -2.81 -17.56
C PHE A 65 -4.90 -2.57 -18.56
N LYS A 66 -5.16 -2.88 -19.84
CA LYS A 66 -4.20 -2.64 -20.93
C LYS A 66 -3.98 -1.16 -21.24
N VAL A 67 -4.88 -0.28 -20.79
CA VAL A 67 -4.80 1.17 -20.96
C VAL A 67 -4.35 1.79 -19.62
N PRO A 68 -3.21 2.52 -19.58
CA PRO A 68 -2.63 3.00 -18.33
C PRO A 68 -3.53 4.00 -17.59
N GLY A 69 -4.30 4.82 -18.30
CA GLY A 69 -5.22 5.79 -17.69
C GLY A 69 -6.39 5.14 -16.93
N HIS A 70 -6.83 3.95 -17.32
CA HIS A 70 -7.87 3.22 -16.59
C HIS A 70 -7.30 2.53 -15.34
N ALA A 71 -6.08 2.01 -15.41
CA ALA A 71 -5.39 1.42 -14.27
C ALA A 71 -5.23 2.43 -13.12
N THR A 72 -4.81 3.65 -13.44
CA THR A 72 -4.62 4.71 -12.44
C THR A 72 -5.95 5.19 -11.85
N THR A 73 -6.95 5.46 -12.69
CA THR A 73 -8.28 5.90 -12.22
C THR A 73 -8.93 4.86 -11.31
N PHE A 74 -8.87 3.58 -11.71
CA PHE A 74 -9.42 2.49 -10.91
C PHE A 74 -8.61 2.27 -9.63
N GLY A 75 -7.28 2.42 -9.68
CA GLY A 75 -6.43 2.38 -8.50
C GLY A 75 -6.79 3.45 -7.48
N VAL A 76 -7.02 4.69 -7.91
CA VAL A 76 -7.47 5.78 -7.04
C VAL A 76 -8.83 5.47 -6.43
N LEU A 77 -9.80 5.04 -7.23
CA LEU A 77 -11.13 4.67 -6.75
C LEU A 77 -11.05 3.52 -5.72
N PHE A 78 -10.21 2.52 -5.98
CA PHE A 78 -9.99 1.41 -5.07
C PHE A 78 -9.43 1.88 -3.72
N VAL A 79 -8.42 2.75 -3.73
CA VAL A 79 -7.85 3.33 -2.51
C VAL A 79 -8.88 4.18 -1.76
N MET A 80 -9.70 4.96 -2.47
CA MET A 80 -10.78 5.75 -1.87
C MET A 80 -11.83 4.87 -1.18
N VAL A 81 -12.24 3.76 -1.83
CA VAL A 81 -13.18 2.80 -1.24
C VAL A 81 -12.54 2.14 0.00
N MET A 82 -11.29 1.71 -0.10
CA MET A 82 -10.58 1.13 1.03
C MET A 82 -10.39 2.12 2.18
N ALA A 83 -10.25 3.41 1.89
CA ALA A 83 -10.22 4.47 2.90
C ALA A 83 -11.57 4.62 3.59
N GLY A 84 -12.65 4.67 2.80
CA GLY A 84 -14.02 4.78 3.28
C GLY A 84 -14.47 3.60 4.15
N ILE A 85 -13.92 2.40 3.93
CA ILE A 85 -14.18 1.23 4.77
C ILE A 85 -13.24 1.21 5.99
N GLY A 86 -11.96 1.53 5.78
CA GLY A 86 -10.92 1.39 6.80
C GLY A 86 -10.99 2.45 7.90
N MET A 87 -11.27 3.71 7.55
CA MET A 87 -11.29 4.82 8.50
C MET A 87 -12.42 4.70 9.54
N PRO A 88 -13.70 4.47 9.18
CA PRO A 88 -14.78 4.45 10.17
C PRO A 88 -14.55 3.43 11.28
N ALA A 89 -14.04 2.24 10.94
CA ALA A 89 -13.71 1.18 11.90
C ALA A 89 -12.44 1.46 12.72
N ALA A 90 -11.61 2.42 12.30
CA ALA A 90 -10.42 2.87 13.01
C ALA A 90 -10.75 3.99 14.03
N PHE A 91 -11.70 4.86 13.69
CA PHE A 91 -12.11 6.02 14.52
C PHE A 91 -13.27 5.72 15.50
N GLY A 92 -13.95 4.56 15.40
CA GLY A 92 -15.03 4.18 16.32
C GLY A 92 -15.89 3.02 15.80
N ASP A 93 -16.95 2.66 16.54
CA ASP A 93 -17.89 1.59 16.11
C ASP A 93 -18.97 2.15 15.15
N PHE A 94 -18.53 2.89 14.13
CA PHE A 94 -19.40 3.42 13.08
C PHE A 94 -19.78 2.30 12.12
N GLY A 95 -20.76 1.46 12.51
CA GLY A 95 -21.31 0.44 11.61
C GLY A 95 -21.52 -0.96 12.18
N GLY A 96 -21.24 -1.19 13.46
CA GLY A 96 -21.38 -2.48 14.10
C GLY A 96 -20.37 -3.53 13.63
N SER A 97 -20.51 -4.75 14.16
CA SER A 97 -19.55 -5.86 14.00
C SER A 97 -19.21 -6.21 12.54
N TRP A 98 -20.15 -6.00 11.61
CA TRP A 98 -19.94 -6.28 10.18
C TRP A 98 -18.94 -5.32 9.52
N LEU A 99 -19.08 -4.01 9.72
CA LEU A 99 -18.16 -3.02 9.14
C LEU A 99 -16.75 -3.18 9.70
N ARG A 100 -16.63 -3.61 10.96
CA ARG A 100 -15.34 -3.94 11.58
C ARG A 100 -14.67 -5.16 10.94
N LEU A 101 -15.44 -6.19 10.56
CA LEU A 101 -14.91 -7.35 9.82
C LEU A 101 -14.39 -6.97 8.44
N VAL A 102 -15.15 -6.15 7.70
CA VAL A 102 -14.76 -5.72 6.35
C VAL A 102 -13.55 -4.77 6.42
N ALA A 103 -13.43 -3.96 7.47
CA ALA A 103 -12.29 -3.07 7.67
C ALA A 103 -10.95 -3.79 7.81
N TYR A 104 -10.90 -5.02 8.33
CA TYR A 104 -9.66 -5.79 8.41
C TYR A 104 -9.05 -6.13 7.04
N ILE A 105 -9.85 -6.07 5.97
CA ILE A 105 -9.39 -6.28 4.59
C ILE A 105 -8.71 -5.01 4.06
N SER A 106 -9.03 -3.84 4.61
CA SER A 106 -8.46 -2.58 4.17
C SER A 106 -7.03 -2.40 4.71
N PRO A 107 -6.03 -2.12 3.86
CA PRO A 107 -4.69 -1.77 4.33
C PRO A 107 -4.69 -0.47 5.16
N ILE A 108 -5.66 0.42 4.94
CA ILE A 108 -5.76 1.73 5.59
C ILE A 108 -6.16 1.59 7.06
N TYR A 109 -6.99 0.60 7.38
CA TYR A 109 -7.30 0.24 8.77
C TYR A 109 -6.02 -0.12 9.55
N TRP A 110 -5.18 -0.97 8.97
CA TRP A 110 -3.93 -1.42 9.60
C TRP A 110 -2.89 -0.31 9.72
N LEU A 111 -2.82 0.59 8.73
CA LEU A 111 -1.98 1.79 8.80
C LEU A 111 -2.39 2.68 9.97
N TYR A 112 -3.68 3.02 10.06
CA TYR A 112 -4.19 3.87 11.13
C TYR A 112 -3.96 3.23 12.50
N LYS A 113 -4.28 1.95 12.64
CA LYS A 113 -4.08 1.19 13.88
C LYS A 113 -2.62 1.17 14.35
N SER A 114 -1.66 1.12 13.43
CA SER A 114 -0.25 1.20 13.78
C SER A 114 0.23 2.58 14.17
N ILE A 115 -0.38 3.63 13.60
CA ILE A 115 -0.11 5.01 14.02
C ILE A 115 -0.67 5.23 15.42
N ASP A 116 -1.88 4.76 15.70
CA ASP A 116 -2.52 4.89 17.02
C ASP A 116 -1.77 4.11 18.11
N LEU A 117 -1.44 2.83 17.84
CA LEU A 117 -0.73 1.98 18.80
C LEU A 117 0.77 2.24 18.87
N GLN A 118 1.34 3.03 17.94
CA GLN A 118 2.79 3.22 17.80
C GLN A 118 3.58 1.90 17.73
N THR A 119 3.00 0.88 17.08
CA THR A 119 3.59 -0.47 16.95
C THR A 119 3.57 -0.95 15.50
N LEU A 120 4.68 -1.56 15.06
CA LEU A 120 4.80 -2.17 13.73
C LEU A 120 4.07 -3.54 13.64
N PHE A 121 4.05 -4.29 14.73
CA PHE A 121 3.37 -5.58 14.80
C PHE A 121 1.92 -5.38 15.30
N PRO A 122 0.91 -6.00 14.68
CA PRO A 122 0.98 -6.94 13.54
C PRO A 122 0.82 -6.30 12.15
N SER A 123 0.48 -5.00 12.08
CA SER A 123 0.02 -4.35 10.84
C SER A 123 0.98 -4.44 9.66
N VAL A 124 2.29 -4.30 9.90
CA VAL A 124 3.30 -4.42 8.84
C VAL A 124 3.22 -5.75 8.13
N TRP A 125 3.10 -6.84 8.89
CA TRP A 125 3.02 -8.20 8.34
C TRP A 125 1.73 -8.41 7.56
N VAL A 126 0.62 -7.84 8.02
CA VAL A 126 -0.67 -7.93 7.32
C VAL A 126 -0.60 -7.18 6.00
N ILE A 127 -0.07 -5.95 5.98
CA ILE A 127 0.04 -5.16 4.74
C ILE A 127 1.04 -5.81 3.77
N LEU A 128 2.15 -6.36 4.26
CA LEU A 128 3.08 -7.13 3.43
C LEU A 128 2.44 -8.39 2.86
N ALA A 129 1.63 -9.11 3.63
CA ALA A 129 0.89 -10.27 3.14
C ALA A 129 -0.10 -9.86 2.03
N MET A 130 -0.82 -8.75 2.21
CA MET A 130 -1.70 -8.19 1.17
C MET A 130 -0.92 -7.80 -0.10
N ALA A 131 0.25 -7.17 0.05
CA ALA A 131 1.12 -6.84 -1.07
C ALA A 131 1.61 -8.09 -1.81
N GLY A 132 1.95 -9.16 -1.07
CA GLY A 132 2.32 -10.46 -1.62
C GLY A 132 1.21 -11.12 -2.43
N VAL A 133 -0.06 -10.99 -2.01
CA VAL A 133 -1.22 -11.45 -2.78
C VAL A 133 -1.31 -10.72 -4.12
N TYR A 134 -1.13 -9.39 -4.15
CA TYR A 134 -1.16 -8.65 -5.43
C TYR A 134 0.03 -8.98 -6.34
N LEU A 135 1.19 -9.25 -5.76
CA LEU A 135 2.37 -9.68 -6.51
C LEU A 135 2.16 -11.06 -7.16
N THR A 136 1.61 -12.02 -6.42
CA THR A 136 1.35 -13.41 -6.89
C THR A 136 0.13 -13.50 -7.81
N ALA A 137 -1.00 -12.88 -7.47
CA ALA A 137 -2.15 -12.80 -8.36
C ALA A 137 -1.81 -12.07 -9.67
N GLY A 138 -0.89 -11.10 -9.60
CA GLY A 138 -0.29 -10.51 -10.77
C GLY A 138 0.49 -11.51 -11.62
N SER A 139 1.26 -12.45 -11.04
CA SER A 139 2.14 -13.36 -11.79
C SER A 139 1.38 -14.50 -12.50
N TYR A 140 0.36 -15.08 -11.86
CA TYR A 140 -0.39 -16.21 -12.43
C TYR A 140 -1.10 -15.90 -13.76
N ARG A 141 -1.56 -14.66 -13.95
CA ARG A 141 -2.25 -14.28 -15.19
C ARG A 141 -1.31 -14.17 -16.39
N LEU A 142 0.00 -13.96 -16.19
CA LEU A 142 0.98 -13.91 -17.28
C LEU A 142 1.28 -15.30 -17.85
N GLU A 143 1.33 -16.35 -17.02
CA GLU A 143 1.58 -17.72 -17.46
C GLU A 143 0.44 -18.26 -18.35
N GLN A 144 -0.81 -17.98 -17.99
CA GLN A 144 -1.96 -18.43 -18.79
C GLN A 144 -2.03 -17.77 -20.17
N TYR A 145 -1.49 -16.55 -20.35
CA TYR A 145 -1.38 -15.93 -21.67
C TYR A 145 -0.21 -16.47 -22.50
N VAL A 146 0.81 -17.06 -21.87
CA VAL A 146 1.96 -17.69 -22.57
C VAL A 146 1.64 -19.13 -22.96
N GLN A 147 0.85 -19.87 -22.16
CA GLN A 147 0.48 -21.24 -22.47
C GLN A 147 -0.70 -21.37 -23.45
N ASN A 148 -1.51 -20.32 -23.64
CA ASN A 148 -2.57 -20.27 -24.66
C ASN A 148 -2.09 -19.67 -26.01
N LYS A 149 -0.83 -19.94 -26.39
CA LYS A 149 -0.33 -19.75 -27.75
C LYS A 149 0.17 -21.07 -28.32
#